data_AF-A0A359HFK4-F1
#
_entry.id   AF-A0A359HFK4-F1
#
_cell.length_a   1.000
_cell.length_b   1.000
_cell.length_c   1.000
_cell.angle_alpha   90.00
_cell.angle_beta   90.00
_cell.angle_gamma   90.00
#
_symmetry.space_group_name_H-M   'P 1'
#
loop_
_entity.id
_entity.type
_entity.pdbx_description
1 polymer ?
#
loop_
_entity_poly.entity_id
_entity_poly.type
_entity_poly.pdbx_seq_one_letter_code
_entity_poly.pdbx_strand_id
1 'polypeptide(L)'
;MLHLHGRDVYFEIVSEFSFPIVNWHDREAPPALSEAQNLYSGAVCGGLRQDTLVYREQAEVQSEAEDAIAQTNGQRFILSTGCVVPVIASHGNLMAARNTVDSPLLKGEGLGVRS
;
A
#
# COMPACT_ATOMS: atom_id res chain seq x y z
N MET A 1 -7.15 12.22 5.34
CA MET A 1 -7.19 10.77 5.03
C MET A 1 -8.49 10.23 5.60
N LEU A 2 -9.20 9.41 4.84
CA LEU A 2 -10.30 8.57 5.31
C LEU A 2 -9.74 7.18 5.60
N HIS A 3 -9.93 6.68 6.82
CA HIS A 3 -9.59 5.31 7.19
C HIS A 3 -10.88 4.51 7.37
N LEU A 4 -11.01 3.40 6.64
CA LEU A 4 -12.18 2.53 6.65
C LEU A 4 -11.82 1.25 7.38
N HIS A 5 -12.52 0.97 8.48
CA HIS A 5 -12.32 -0.22 9.30
C HIS A 5 -13.47 -1.21 9.09
N GLY A 6 -13.15 -2.49 8.87
CA GLY A 6 -14.13 -3.57 8.68
C GLY A 6 -13.81 -4.44 7.47
N ARG A 7 -14.48 -5.59 7.36
CA ARG A 7 -14.33 -6.53 6.24
C ARG A 7 -15.27 -6.26 5.07
N ASP A 8 -16.39 -5.58 5.35
CA ASP A 8 -17.37 -5.12 4.37
C ASP A 8 -17.27 -3.60 4.28
N VAL A 9 -16.22 -3.11 3.62
CA VAL A 9 -16.00 -1.69 3.43
C VAL A 9 -16.95 -1.20 2.32
N TYR A 10 -17.88 -0.32 2.67
CA TYR A 10 -18.72 0.40 1.70
C TYR A 10 -17.88 1.43 0.94
N PHE A 11 -16.97 0.96 0.09
CA PHE A 11 -16.04 1.80 -0.66
C PHE A 11 -16.77 2.76 -1.62
N GLU A 12 -17.98 2.40 -2.04
CA GLU A 12 -18.86 3.22 -2.86
C GLU A 12 -19.18 4.58 -2.22
N ILE A 13 -19.27 4.64 -0.88
CA ILE A 13 -19.50 5.90 -0.15
C ILE A 13 -18.32 6.87 -0.29
N VAL A 14 -17.12 6.38 -0.58
CA VAL A 14 -15.94 7.22 -0.83
C VAL A 14 -16.15 8.08 -2.08
N SER A 15 -16.97 7.64 -3.03
CA SER A 15 -17.32 8.44 -4.22
C SER A 15 -18.21 9.65 -3.89
N GLU A 16 -18.94 9.60 -2.77
CA GLU A 16 -19.84 10.68 -2.33
C GLU A 16 -19.12 11.80 -1.57
N PHE A 17 -17.87 11.57 -1.15
CA PHE A 17 -17.10 12.52 -0.35
C PHE A 17 -15.70 12.72 -0.94
N SER A 18 -15.29 13.98 -1.12
CA SER A 18 -13.95 14.30 -1.60
C SER A 18 -12.93 14.19 -0.47
N PHE A 19 -12.30 13.03 -0.35
CA PHE A 19 -11.09 12.86 0.44
C PHE A 19 -9.86 12.88 -0.48
N PRO A 20 -8.66 13.24 0.02
CA PRO A 20 -7.44 13.17 -0.77
C PRO A 20 -6.77 11.78 -0.70
N ILE A 21 -7.02 11.03 0.38
CA ILE A 21 -6.37 9.73 0.66
C ILE A 21 -7.39 8.81 1.32
N VAL A 22 -7.47 7.55 0.88
CA VAL A 22 -8.29 6.49 1.49
C VAL A 22 -7.41 5.30 1.90
N ASN A 23 -7.61 4.78 3.10
CA ASN A 23 -6.88 3.65 3.69
C ASN A 23 -7.85 2.61 4.23
N TRP A 24 -7.60 1.33 3.95
CA TRP A 24 -8.39 0.18 4.40
C TRP A 24 -7.54 -1.08 4.30
N HIS A 25 -8.04 -2.21 4.82
CA HIS A 25 -7.39 -3.52 4.72
C HIS A 25 -7.49 -4.12 3.30
N ASP A 26 -6.89 -3.50 2.29
CA ASP A 26 -6.95 -3.91 0.86
C ASP A 26 -6.56 -5.38 0.60
N ARG A 27 -5.72 -5.95 1.46
CA ARG A 27 -5.29 -7.35 1.40
C ARG A 27 -6.22 -8.35 2.11
N GLU A 28 -7.24 -7.87 2.80
CA GLU A 28 -8.21 -8.66 3.59
C GLU A 28 -9.66 -8.37 3.21
N ALA A 29 -9.94 -7.18 2.66
CA ALA A 29 -11.25 -6.69 2.29
C ALA A 29 -11.19 -6.02 0.92
N PRO A 30 -12.16 -6.29 0.02
CA PRO A 30 -12.24 -5.59 -1.26
C PRO A 30 -12.49 -4.09 -1.06
N PRO A 31 -12.18 -3.25 -2.06
CA PRO A 31 -11.52 -3.60 -3.33
C PRO A 31 -9.99 -3.78 -3.20
N ALA A 32 -9.36 -4.39 -4.21
CA ALA A 32 -7.91 -4.35 -4.36
C ALA A 32 -7.41 -2.91 -4.66
N LEU A 33 -6.12 -2.63 -4.47
CA LEU A 33 -5.58 -1.28 -4.68
C LEU A 33 -5.78 -0.79 -6.13
N SER A 34 -5.57 -1.66 -7.11
CA SER A 34 -5.75 -1.35 -8.53
C SER A 34 -7.22 -1.04 -8.88
N GLU A 35 -8.16 -1.79 -8.32
CA GLU A 35 -9.59 -1.57 -8.47
C GLU A 35 -10.01 -0.24 -7.83
N ALA A 36 -9.55 0.03 -6.61
CA ALA A 36 -9.80 1.28 -5.92
C ALA A 36 -9.30 2.50 -6.71
N GLN A 37 -8.15 2.41 -7.37
CA GLN A 37 -7.61 3.49 -8.21
C GLN A 37 -8.44 3.81 -9.46
N ASN A 38 -9.26 2.85 -9.91
CA ASN A 38 -10.21 3.06 -11.00
C ASN A 38 -11.51 3.71 -10.51
N LEU A 39 -11.90 3.44 -9.26
CA LEU A 39 -13.13 3.95 -8.64
C LEU A 39 -12.95 5.33 -7.99
N TYR A 40 -11.71 5.69 -7.65
CA TYR A 40 -11.40 6.87 -6.85
C TYR A 40 -10.18 7.62 -7.39
N SER A 41 -10.31 8.94 -7.52
CA SER A 41 -9.28 9.82 -8.11
C SER A 41 -8.20 10.28 -7.13
N GLY A 42 -8.39 10.07 -5.82
CA GLY A 42 -7.37 10.39 -4.81
C GLY A 42 -6.31 9.29 -4.66
N ALA A 43 -5.48 9.40 -3.63
CA ALA A 43 -4.47 8.38 -3.34
C ALA A 43 -5.04 7.22 -2.52
N VAL A 44 -4.67 6.00 -2.90
CA VAL A 44 -4.93 4.79 -2.10
C VAL A 44 -3.75 4.54 -1.16
N CYS A 45 -4.04 4.07 0.05
CA CYS A 45 -3.06 3.90 1.10
C CYS A 45 -3.23 2.51 1.70
N GLY A 46 -2.23 1.65 1.60
CA GLY A 46 -2.35 0.23 1.99
C GLY A 46 -1.23 -0.61 1.41
N GLY A 47 -1.48 -1.90 1.22
CA GLY A 47 -0.57 -2.83 0.55
C GLY A 47 0.25 -3.73 1.48
N LEU A 48 0.13 -3.61 2.80
CA LEU A 48 0.78 -4.50 3.78
C LEU A 48 -0.23 -5.10 4.76
N ARG A 49 -0.12 -6.41 5.01
CA ARG A 49 -0.89 -7.07 6.08
C ARG A 49 -0.21 -6.88 7.44
N GLN A 50 -1.02 -6.64 8.47
CA GLN A 50 -0.53 -6.53 9.85
C GLN A 50 0.11 -7.85 10.31
N ASP A 51 -0.52 -8.98 10.00
CA ASP A 51 -0.01 -10.31 10.33
C ASP A 51 1.32 -10.61 9.65
N THR A 52 1.52 -10.16 8.41
CA THR A 52 2.79 -10.31 7.69
C THR A 52 3.91 -9.55 8.41
N LEU A 53 3.65 -8.32 8.85
CA LEU A 53 4.64 -7.53 9.59
C LEU A 53 5.01 -8.14 10.95
N VAL A 54 4.10 -8.87 11.58
CA VAL A 54 4.32 -9.44 12.92
C VAL A 54 4.92 -10.84 12.86
N TYR A 55 4.39 -11.72 12.02
CA TYR A 55 4.60 -13.16 12.13
C TYR A 55 5.38 -13.79 10.97
N ARG A 56 5.75 -13.01 9.95
CA ARG A 56 6.31 -13.52 8.69
C ARG A 56 7.72 -13.02 8.43
N GLU A 57 8.36 -13.59 7.42
CA GLU A 57 9.73 -13.26 7.07
C GLU A 57 9.83 -11.96 6.27
N GLN A 58 11.00 -11.32 6.30
CA GLN A 58 11.25 -10.07 5.57
C GLN A 58 10.99 -10.18 4.07
N ALA A 59 11.22 -11.36 3.48
CA ALA A 59 10.95 -11.62 2.06
C ALA A 59 9.46 -11.55 1.72
N GLU A 60 8.58 -12.00 2.63
CA GLU A 60 7.13 -11.92 2.44
C GLU A 60 6.66 -10.47 2.55
N VAL A 61 7.23 -9.69 3.48
CA VAL A 61 6.96 -8.24 3.58
C VAL A 61 7.38 -7.50 2.30
N GLN A 62 8.57 -7.80 1.78
CA GLN A 62 9.06 -7.21 0.53
C GLN A 62 8.15 -7.57 -0.64
N SER A 63 7.76 -8.84 -0.75
CA SER A 63 6.84 -9.31 -1.79
C SER A 63 5.50 -8.59 -1.73
N GLU A 64 4.94 -8.37 -0.54
CA GLU A 64 3.69 -7.62 -0.40
C GLU A 64 3.85 -6.15 -0.80
N ALA A 65 4.97 -5.52 -0.44
CA ALA A 65 5.27 -4.15 -0.81
C ALA A 65 5.47 -3.99 -2.33
N GLU A 66 6.22 -4.89 -2.96
CA GLU A 66 6.47 -4.90 -4.41
C GLU A 66 5.18 -5.10 -5.20
N ASP A 67 4.34 -6.05 -4.78
CA ASP A 67 3.01 -6.29 -5.36
C ASP A 67 2.12 -5.04 -5.27
N ALA A 68 2.06 -4.38 -4.11
CA ALA A 68 1.27 -3.16 -3.95
C ALA A 68 1.77 -2.00 -4.86
N ILE A 69 3.10 -1.87 -5.00
CA ILE A 69 3.70 -0.90 -5.91
C ILE A 69 3.38 -1.23 -7.38
N ALA A 70 3.44 -2.51 -7.76
CA ALA A 70 3.09 -2.97 -9.09
C ALA A 70 1.61 -2.75 -9.42
N GLN A 71 0.70 -3.10 -8.50
CA GLN A 71 -0.75 -2.88 -8.66
C GLN A 71 -1.12 -1.42 -8.91
N THR A 72 -0.35 -0.50 -8.32
CA THR A 72 -0.62 0.95 -8.36
C THR A 72 0.27 1.70 -9.35
N ASN A 73 1.20 1.02 -10.01
CA ASN A 73 2.29 1.61 -10.79
C ASN A 73 3.07 2.70 -10.01
N GLY A 74 3.07 2.65 -8.67
CA GLY A 74 3.62 3.68 -7.80
C GLY A 74 2.97 5.07 -7.92
N GLN A 75 1.82 5.18 -8.58
CA GLN A 75 1.09 6.45 -8.77
C GLN A 75 -0.09 6.51 -7.80
N ARG A 76 -0.43 7.70 -7.28
CA ARG A 76 -1.56 7.89 -6.34
C ARG A 76 -1.60 6.81 -5.25
N PHE A 77 -0.44 6.51 -4.66
CA PHE A 77 -0.27 5.39 -3.75
C PHE A 77 0.64 5.76 -2.57
N ILE A 78 0.29 5.25 -1.39
CA ILE A 78 1.10 5.28 -0.18
C ILE A 78 1.18 3.86 0.38
N LEU A 79 2.39 3.29 0.41
CA LEU A 79 2.64 1.99 1.04
C LEU A 79 2.44 2.10 2.55
N SER A 80 1.50 1.33 3.09
CA SER A 80 1.21 1.28 4.52
C SER A 80 0.48 -0.01 4.89
N THR A 81 0.21 -0.20 6.18
CA THR A 81 -0.81 -1.16 6.61
C THR A 81 -2.21 -0.62 6.36
N GLY A 82 -3.17 -1.53 6.20
CA GLY A 82 -4.59 -1.16 6.15
C GLY A 82 -5.17 -0.63 7.47
N CYS A 83 -4.37 -0.60 8.55
CA CYS A 83 -4.70 -0.06 9.87
C CYS A 83 -3.40 0.40 10.58
N VAL A 84 -3.29 0.20 11.89
CA VAL A 84 -2.08 0.48 12.67
C VAL A 84 -1.08 -0.66 12.61
N VAL A 85 0.21 -0.36 12.73
CA VAL A 85 1.24 -1.39 12.91
C VAL A 85 1.19 -1.91 14.36
N PRO A 86 1.06 -3.24 14.58
CA PRO A 86 1.11 -3.79 15.93
C PRO A 86 2.48 -3.52 16.60
N VAL A 87 2.48 -3.22 17.91
CA VAL A 87 3.72 -2.90 18.66
C VAL A 87 4.74 -4.03 18.71
N ILE A 88 4.29 -5.26 18.44
CA ILE A 88 5.10 -6.47 18.38
C ILE A 88 5.69 -6.74 16.98
N ALA A 89 5.44 -5.87 16.00
CA ALA A 89 6.02 -6.01 14.67
C ALA A 89 7.55 -5.91 14.74
N SER A 90 8.22 -6.86 14.07
CA SER A 90 9.68 -6.92 14.07
C SER A 90 10.28 -5.68 13.40
N HIS A 91 11.32 -5.11 14.01
CA HIS A 91 12.08 -4.02 13.39
C HIS A 91 12.61 -4.41 12.01
N GLY A 92 13.07 -5.67 11.85
CA GLY A 92 13.54 -6.18 10.56
C GLY A 92 12.45 -6.15 9.48
N ASN A 93 11.20 -6.45 9.83
CA ASN A 93 10.07 -6.41 8.90
C ASN A 93 9.70 -4.96 8.54
N LEU A 94 9.74 -4.03 9.49
CA LEU A 94 9.54 -2.60 9.20
C LEU A 94 10.62 -2.05 8.27
N MET A 95 11.88 -2.45 8.49
CA MET A 95 13.00 -2.07 7.62
C MET A 95 12.88 -2.72 6.25
N ALA A 96 12.42 -3.97 6.16
CA ALA A 96 12.16 -4.64 4.89
C ALA A 96 11.14 -3.85 4.04
N ALA A 97 9.99 -3.47 4.62
CA ALA A 97 9.01 -2.64 3.94
C ALA A 97 9.57 -1.27 3.53
N ARG A 98 10.35 -0.61 4.40
CA ARG A 98 10.96 0.69 4.10
C ARG A 98 12.00 0.60 2.99
N ASN A 99 12.82 -0.44 2.98
CA ASN A 99 13.88 -0.60 1.99
C ASN A 99 13.32 -0.90 0.59
N THR A 100 12.15 -1.55 0.51
CA THR A 100 11.49 -1.81 -0.78
C THR A 100 11.30 -0.54 -1.59
N VAL A 101 10.81 0.56 -1.00
CA VAL A 101 10.56 1.81 -1.74
C VAL A 101 11.83 2.54 -2.21
N ASP A 102 12.98 2.21 -1.64
CA ASP A 102 14.27 2.78 -2.01
C ASP A 102 15.03 1.92 -3.05
N SER A 103 14.52 0.71 -3.35
CA SER A 103 15.14 -0.23 -4.29
C SER A 103 15.32 0.37 -5.69
N PRO A 104 16.53 0.29 -6.29
CA PRO A 104 16.80 0.80 -7.63
C PRO A 104 15.90 0.21 -8.72
N LEU A 105 15.37 -1.00 -8.51
CA LEU A 105 14.49 -1.67 -9.47
C LEU A 105 13.13 -0.96 -9.66
N LEU A 106 12.74 -0.10 -8.71
CA LEU A 106 11.51 0.70 -8.78
C LEU A 106 11.77 2.14 -9.25
N LYS A 107 13.01 2.62 -9.16
CA LYS A 107 13.44 3.91 -9.69
C LYS A 107 13.91 3.67 -11.12
N GLY A 108 12.97 3.64 -12.07
CA GLY A 108 13.27 3.55 -13.50
C GLY A 108 14.45 4.46 -13.88
N GLU A 109 15.39 3.92 -14.65
CA GLU A 109 16.62 4.59 -15.05
C GLU A 109 16.34 5.96 -15.68
N GLY A 110 16.53 7.01 -14.89
CA GLY A 110 16.48 8.41 -15.29
C GLY A 110 17.84 8.94 -15.75
N LEU A 111 18.55 8.21 -16.62
CA LEU A 111 19.79 8.68 -17.26
C LEU A 111 19.64 8.72 -18.79
N GLY A 112 18.65 9.49 -19.25
CA GLY A 112 18.64 10.03 -20.61
C GLY A 112 19.57 11.25 -20.65
N VAL A 113 20.82 11.03 -21.04
CA VAL A 113 21.75 12.10 -21.43
C VAL A 113 21.11 12.88 -22.57
N ARG A 114 20.85 14.18 -22.35
CA ARG A 114 20.45 15.11 -23.40
C ARG A 114 21.61 15.26 -24.38
N SER A 115 21.34 14.94 -25.65
CA SER A 115 22.13 15.36 -26.82
C SER A 115 22.05 16.86 -27.02
#